data_AF-A0A094JVS8-F1
#
_entry.id   AF-A0A094JVS8-F1
#
_cell.length_a   1.000
_cell.length_b   1.000
_cell.length_c   1.000
_cell.angle_alpha   90.00
_cell.angle_beta   90.00
_cell.angle_gamma   90.00
#
_symmetry.space_group_name_H-M   'P 1'
#
loop_
_entity.id
_entity.type
_entity.pdbx_description
1 polymer ?
#
loop_
_entity_poly.entity_id
_entity_poly.type
_entity_poly.pdbx_seq_one_letter_code
_entity_poly.pdbx_strand_id
1 'polypeptide(L)'
;MEVSSKVFFRYLNRLKAYIPGSDSRKKIAGNELLRSELFSAKQLQQHGKAIAGAHKLSPGRTSNQLLTRMADNENVLSDVRNLLTTAVKDNHRITPAEEWFLDNFYLIEEQIRTARRHLPKVYSRELPHLVNSPSAGLPRVYDIALEMISHGDGRVDSKALSLFVSAYQTVTVLKLGELWAIPIMLRLALIENIRRIAVRISTDRKHRNKADFWANRMTAIAEKDPKSLFLEIADMARSDPPMVGAFVAEITRRLQGQSPSLALPLTWIEQRLTEYGQTIKSLVHLETQQQAADQVSMSNSIGSLHFLGTMDWREFVETMSEVDHILREDPRDIYTKMDFSTRDRYRHVVENISKKSQLSESEVARTAINLARQCSAKNDSYDCTAHVGY
;
A
#
# COMPACT_ATOMS: atom_id res chain seq x y z
N MET A 1 14.35 -16.21 -22.64
CA MET A 1 13.83 -16.96 -21.47
C MET A 1 14.57 -16.66 -20.16
N GLU A 2 15.80 -16.14 -20.15
CA GLU A 2 16.56 -15.88 -18.90
C GLU A 2 16.12 -14.63 -18.10
N VAL A 3 15.55 -13.61 -18.75
CA VAL A 3 15.10 -12.36 -18.08
C VAL A 3 13.92 -12.60 -17.14
N SER A 4 13.03 -13.54 -17.48
CA SER A 4 11.86 -13.90 -16.67
C SER A 4 12.25 -14.59 -15.36
N SER A 5 13.32 -15.40 -15.37
CA SER A 5 13.82 -16.12 -14.18
C SER A 5 14.39 -15.16 -13.12
N LYS A 6 15.19 -14.14 -13.51
CA LYS A 6 15.75 -13.17 -12.55
C LYS A 6 14.69 -12.26 -11.92
N VAL A 7 13.67 -11.86 -12.68
CA VAL A 7 12.53 -11.06 -12.17
C VAL A 7 11.68 -11.91 -11.22
N PHE A 8 11.44 -13.18 -11.55
CA PHE A 8 10.73 -14.15 -10.73
C PHE A 8 11.45 -14.46 -9.40
N PHE A 9 12.77 -14.63 -9.42
CA PHE A 9 13.58 -14.82 -8.20
C PHE A 9 13.67 -13.54 -7.35
N ARG A 10 13.70 -12.35 -7.96
CA ARG A 10 13.56 -11.07 -7.22
C ARG A 10 12.18 -10.92 -6.58
N TYR A 11 11.11 -11.29 -7.29
CA TYR A 11 9.74 -11.30 -6.77
C TYR A 11 9.60 -12.22 -5.55
N LEU A 12 10.09 -13.47 -5.64
CA LEU A 12 10.01 -14.46 -4.56
C LEU A 12 10.86 -14.11 -3.32
N ASN A 13 12.06 -13.53 -3.50
CA ASN A 13 12.94 -13.19 -2.37
C ASN A 13 12.54 -11.90 -1.64
N ARG A 14 11.85 -10.96 -2.30
CA ARG A 14 11.55 -9.61 -1.74
C ARG A 14 10.32 -9.56 -0.84
N LEU A 15 9.37 -10.49 -1.02
CA LEU A 15 8.04 -10.40 -0.40
C LEU A 15 7.88 -11.24 0.89
N LYS A 16 8.96 -11.86 1.41
CA LYS A 16 8.95 -12.49 2.76
C LYS A 16 8.62 -11.51 3.89
N ALA A 17 8.61 -10.20 3.62
CA ALA A 17 8.28 -9.10 4.53
C ALA A 17 6.81 -8.62 4.47
N TYR A 18 5.98 -9.16 3.57
CA TYR A 18 4.71 -8.52 3.24
C TYR A 18 3.53 -8.98 4.11
N ILE A 19 3.53 -10.18 4.72
CA ILE A 19 2.53 -10.56 5.75
C ILE A 19 3.14 -11.48 6.83
N PRO A 20 3.09 -11.09 8.12
CA PRO A 20 3.43 -11.99 9.21
C PRO A 20 2.23 -12.88 9.58
N GLY A 21 2.40 -14.20 9.46
CA GLY A 21 1.63 -15.17 10.24
C GLY A 21 1.94 -15.02 11.74
N SER A 22 0.99 -15.44 12.58
CA SER A 22 0.84 -15.22 14.04
C SER A 22 1.94 -15.78 14.95
N ASP A 23 3.20 -15.71 14.56
CA ASP A 23 4.31 -16.26 15.35
C ASP A 23 5.28 -15.16 15.78
N SER A 24 5.60 -15.16 17.06
CA SER A 24 6.27 -14.10 17.83
C SER A 24 7.63 -13.66 17.26
N ARG A 25 8.27 -14.50 16.44
CA ARG A 25 9.54 -14.21 15.74
C ARG A 25 9.37 -13.45 14.42
N LYS A 26 8.14 -13.28 13.91
CA LYS A 26 7.80 -12.53 12.67
C LYS A 26 7.45 -11.05 12.89
N LYS A 27 7.45 -10.56 14.13
CA LYS A 27 7.15 -9.14 14.46
C LYS A 27 8.13 -8.13 13.86
N ILE A 28 9.35 -8.54 13.53
CA ILE A 28 10.39 -7.64 13.00
C ILE A 28 10.32 -7.52 11.47
N ALA A 29 9.94 -8.58 10.75
CA ALA A 29 9.82 -8.57 9.29
C ALA A 29 8.52 -7.89 8.77
N GLY A 30 7.50 -7.70 9.61
CA GLY A 30 6.19 -7.13 9.23
C GLY A 30 6.11 -5.60 9.20
N ASN A 31 7.23 -4.91 9.42
CA ASN A 31 7.32 -3.45 9.52
C ASN A 31 8.25 -2.81 8.47
N GLU A 32 8.83 -3.58 7.56
CA GLU A 32 9.49 -3.00 6.37
C GLU A 32 8.43 -2.27 5.53
N LEU A 33 8.77 -1.08 5.04
CA LEU A 33 7.86 -0.30 4.20
C LEU A 33 7.47 -1.06 2.94
N LEU A 34 6.30 -0.75 2.37
CA LEU A 34 5.97 -1.15 1.00
C LEU A 34 6.76 -0.26 0.03
N ARG A 35 8.08 -0.45 -0.04
CA ARG A 35 8.97 0.26 -0.96
C ARG A 35 9.86 -0.73 -1.68
N SER A 36 9.79 -0.66 -3.00
CA SER A 36 10.67 -1.36 -3.91
C SER A 36 11.42 -0.36 -4.78
N GLU A 37 12.35 -0.88 -5.60
CA GLU A 37 12.97 -0.12 -6.67
C GLU A 37 11.90 0.60 -7.51
N LEU A 38 12.01 1.93 -7.61
CA LEU A 38 11.04 2.74 -8.35
C LEU A 38 11.06 2.37 -9.83
N PHE A 39 9.88 2.13 -10.38
CA PHE A 39 9.74 1.75 -11.78
C PHE A 39 9.24 2.90 -12.63
N SER A 40 9.89 3.11 -13.77
CA SER A 40 9.32 3.89 -14.87
C SER A 40 8.05 3.22 -15.42
N ALA A 41 7.24 3.96 -16.17
CA ALA A 41 6.03 3.42 -16.81
C ALA A 41 6.29 2.15 -17.64
N LYS A 42 7.42 2.11 -18.37
CA LYS A 42 7.83 0.94 -19.15
C LYS A 42 8.18 -0.26 -18.27
N GLN A 43 8.89 -0.03 -17.16
CA GLN A 43 9.22 -1.08 -16.19
C GLN A 43 7.96 -1.61 -15.49
N LEU A 44 7.02 -0.74 -15.14
CA LEU A 44 5.72 -1.13 -14.57
C LEU A 44 4.93 -2.05 -15.51
N GLN A 45 4.90 -1.75 -16.82
CA GLN A 45 4.23 -2.62 -17.79
C GLN A 45 4.91 -4.00 -17.90
N GLN A 46 6.24 -4.03 -17.98
CA GLN A 46 7.00 -5.28 -18.02
C GLN A 46 6.77 -6.09 -16.75
N HIS A 47 6.71 -5.41 -15.60
CA HIS A 47 6.40 -6.02 -14.31
C HIS A 47 4.99 -6.60 -14.28
N GLY A 48 3.99 -5.85 -14.74
CA GLY A 48 2.61 -6.32 -14.88
C GLY A 48 2.49 -7.63 -15.66
N LYS A 49 3.21 -7.74 -16.78
CA LYS A 49 3.28 -9.00 -17.56
C LYS A 49 3.98 -10.13 -16.79
N ALA A 50 5.08 -9.80 -16.10
CA ALA A 50 5.85 -10.77 -15.35
C ALA A 50 5.03 -11.37 -14.19
N ILE A 51 4.34 -10.54 -13.42
CA ILE A 51 3.49 -11.02 -12.31
C ILE A 51 2.27 -11.79 -12.83
N ALA A 52 1.67 -11.37 -13.95
CA ALA A 52 0.55 -12.07 -14.56
C ALA A 52 0.91 -13.52 -14.92
N GLY A 53 2.11 -13.74 -15.47
CA GLY A 53 2.62 -15.08 -15.76
C GLY A 53 3.00 -15.90 -14.52
N ALA A 54 3.29 -15.25 -13.40
CA ALA A 54 3.62 -15.90 -12.13
C ALA A 54 2.37 -16.27 -11.31
N HIS A 55 1.29 -15.50 -11.44
CA HIS A 55 0.06 -15.69 -10.68
C HIS A 55 -0.62 -17.04 -10.98
N LYS A 56 -0.71 -17.88 -9.95
CA LYS A 56 -1.44 -19.14 -9.98
C LYS A 56 -2.63 -19.06 -9.04
N LEU A 57 -3.82 -19.35 -9.57
CA LEU A 57 -5.08 -19.22 -8.86
C LEU A 57 -5.45 -20.50 -8.10
N SER A 58 -6.08 -20.33 -6.93
CA SER A 58 -6.56 -21.44 -6.10
C SER A 58 -7.98 -21.83 -6.49
N PRO A 59 -8.29 -23.12 -6.67
CA PRO A 59 -9.67 -23.58 -6.74
C PRO A 59 -10.24 -23.63 -5.32
N GLY A 60 -10.78 -22.51 -4.83
CA GLY A 60 -11.40 -22.50 -3.50
C GLY A 60 -11.75 -21.11 -2.97
N ARG A 61 -12.64 -21.10 -1.97
CA ARG A 61 -13.00 -19.91 -1.18
C ARG A 61 -12.09 -19.85 0.04
N THR A 62 -11.37 -18.75 0.22
CA THR A 62 -10.43 -18.60 1.35
C THR A 62 -10.91 -17.56 2.38
N SER A 63 -10.10 -17.35 3.41
CA SER A 63 -10.48 -16.61 4.62
C SER A 63 -10.50 -15.09 4.45
N ASN A 64 -11.29 -14.39 5.28
CA ASN A 64 -11.45 -12.93 5.29
C ASN A 64 -10.26 -12.16 5.90
N GLN A 65 -9.01 -12.53 5.57
CA GLN A 65 -7.80 -11.94 6.15
C GLN A 65 -7.71 -10.43 5.96
N LEU A 66 -8.15 -9.91 4.80
CA LEU A 66 -8.11 -8.48 4.51
C LEU A 66 -8.97 -7.64 5.47
N LEU A 67 -10.13 -8.16 5.87
CA LEU A 67 -11.02 -7.44 6.80
C LEU A 67 -10.44 -7.40 8.21
N THR A 68 -9.88 -8.53 8.68
CA THR A 68 -9.17 -8.58 9.96
C THR A 68 -7.97 -7.63 9.92
N ARG A 69 -7.19 -7.67 8.84
CA ARG A 69 -6.03 -6.80 8.68
C ARG A 69 -6.41 -5.33 8.66
N MET A 70 -7.50 -4.97 8.00
CA MET A 70 -8.00 -3.60 8.00
C MET A 70 -8.43 -3.13 9.39
N ALA A 71 -8.99 -4.01 10.23
CA ALA A 71 -9.29 -3.67 11.62
C ALA A 71 -8.00 -3.42 12.44
N ASP A 72 -7.00 -4.28 12.28
CA ASP A 72 -5.68 -4.06 12.89
C ASP A 72 -5.04 -2.75 12.42
N ASN A 73 -5.17 -2.43 11.13
CA ASN A 73 -4.64 -1.20 10.57
C ASN A 73 -5.29 0.03 11.20
N GLU A 74 -6.61 0.05 11.35
CA GLU A 74 -7.33 1.14 12.02
C GLU A 74 -6.86 1.34 13.46
N ASN A 75 -6.74 0.25 14.23
CA ASN A 75 -6.29 0.32 15.62
C ASN A 75 -4.89 0.93 15.74
N VAL A 76 -3.94 0.41 14.96
CA VAL A 76 -2.55 0.91 14.96
C VAL A 76 -2.48 2.37 14.56
N LEU A 77 -3.24 2.78 13.52
CA LEU A 77 -3.26 4.17 13.07
C LEU A 77 -3.83 5.11 14.15
N SER A 78 -4.89 4.67 14.85
CA SER A 78 -5.47 5.40 15.98
C SER A 78 -4.48 5.57 17.14
N ASP A 79 -3.75 4.51 17.49
CA ASP A 79 -2.72 4.55 18.53
C ASP A 79 -1.60 5.54 18.18
N VAL A 80 -1.14 5.53 16.93
CA VAL A 80 -0.11 6.46 16.45
C VAL A 80 -0.62 7.90 16.49
N ARG A 81 -1.86 8.14 16.06
CA ARG A 81 -2.48 9.48 16.18
C ARG A 81 -2.48 9.95 17.63
N ASN A 82 -2.95 9.13 18.57
CA ASN A 82 -3.04 9.51 19.97
C ASN A 82 -1.64 9.83 20.58
N LEU A 83 -0.62 9.05 20.22
CA LEU A 83 0.78 9.32 20.59
C LEU A 83 1.24 10.68 20.06
N LEU A 84 1.03 10.95 18.77
CA LEU A 84 1.48 12.20 18.14
C LEU A 84 0.70 13.42 18.65
N THR A 85 -0.61 13.29 18.87
CA THR A 85 -1.42 14.36 19.48
C THR A 85 -0.94 14.70 20.89
N THR A 86 -0.51 13.70 21.67
CA THR A 86 0.09 13.95 22.99
C THR A 86 1.41 14.70 22.87
N ALA A 87 2.27 14.31 21.93
CA ALA A 87 3.53 15.01 21.68
C ALA A 87 3.31 16.49 21.30
N VAL A 88 2.31 16.80 20.48
CA VAL A 88 1.94 18.17 20.12
C VAL A 88 1.45 18.96 21.35
N LYS A 89 0.61 18.37 22.21
CA LYS A 89 0.13 19.01 23.44
C LYS A 89 1.27 19.37 24.40
N ASP A 90 2.28 18.52 24.46
CA ASP A 90 3.47 18.72 25.29
C ASP A 90 4.49 19.69 24.66
N ASN A 91 4.14 20.37 23.55
CA ASN A 91 5.01 21.24 22.76
C ASN A 91 6.30 20.57 22.26
N HIS A 92 6.29 19.25 22.07
CA HIS A 92 7.39 18.57 21.41
C HIS A 92 7.40 18.90 19.92
N ARG A 93 8.59 19.06 19.35
CA ARG A 93 8.75 19.27 17.91
C ARG A 93 8.27 18.03 17.15
N ILE A 94 7.40 18.22 16.17
CA ILE A 94 6.97 17.18 15.23
C ILE A 94 7.79 17.20 13.94
N THR A 95 7.96 16.04 13.30
CA THR A 95 8.60 15.93 11.99
C THR A 95 7.56 16.21 10.89
N PRO A 96 7.99 16.58 9.66
CA PRO A 96 7.04 16.84 8.57
C PRO A 96 6.13 15.65 8.24
N ALA A 97 6.62 14.42 8.37
CA ALA A 97 5.81 13.22 8.13
C ALA A 97 4.74 13.00 9.21
N GLU A 98 5.03 13.35 10.47
CA GLU A 98 4.07 13.27 11.58
C GLU A 98 2.99 14.35 11.46
N GLU A 99 3.38 15.57 11.11
CA GLU A 99 2.46 16.67 10.83
C GLU A 99 1.51 16.31 9.69
N TRP A 100 2.07 15.85 8.56
CA TRP A 100 1.26 15.43 7.41
C TRP A 100 0.30 14.29 7.75
N PHE A 101 0.73 13.34 8.58
CA PHE A 101 -0.12 12.25 9.06
C PHE A 101 -1.30 12.74 9.91
N LEU A 102 -1.05 13.67 10.84
CA LEU A 102 -2.07 14.24 11.71
C LEU A 102 -3.08 15.08 10.93
N ASP A 103 -2.59 15.96 10.06
CA ASP A 103 -3.42 16.86 9.26
C ASP A 103 -4.38 16.07 8.36
N ASN A 104 -3.93 14.93 7.83
CA ASN A 104 -4.70 14.10 6.90
C ASN A 104 -5.37 12.89 7.56
N PHE A 105 -5.38 12.80 8.90
CA PHE A 105 -5.93 11.61 9.58
C PHE A 105 -7.42 11.40 9.32
N TYR A 106 -8.19 12.48 9.19
CA TYR A 106 -9.63 12.41 8.89
C TYR A 106 -9.90 11.71 7.55
N LEU A 107 -9.06 11.95 6.54
CA LEU A 107 -9.16 11.31 5.24
C LEU A 107 -8.90 9.80 5.37
N ILE A 108 -7.89 9.42 6.15
CA ILE A 108 -7.57 8.00 6.39
C ILE A 108 -8.78 7.31 7.03
N GLU A 109 -9.40 7.91 8.04
CA GLU A 109 -10.61 7.38 8.68
C GLU A 109 -11.78 7.23 7.69
N GLU A 110 -11.99 8.23 6.83
CA GLU A 110 -13.01 8.17 5.79
C GLU A 110 -12.77 7.02 4.80
N GLN A 111 -11.51 6.83 4.37
CA GLN A 111 -11.15 5.75 3.45
C GLN A 111 -11.29 4.36 4.10
N ILE A 112 -11.00 4.22 5.40
CA ILE A 112 -11.24 2.97 6.15
C ILE A 112 -12.75 2.67 6.21
N ARG A 113 -13.59 3.66 6.52
CA ARG A 113 -15.05 3.50 6.56
C ARG A 113 -15.61 3.12 5.19
N THR A 114 -15.16 3.80 4.14
CA THR A 114 -15.52 3.52 2.76
C THR A 114 -15.10 2.10 2.36
N ALA A 115 -13.88 1.70 2.72
CA ALA A 115 -13.38 0.38 2.41
C ALA A 115 -14.20 -0.74 3.08
N ARG A 116 -14.62 -0.55 4.33
CA ARG A 116 -15.51 -1.47 5.05
C ARG A 116 -16.87 -1.63 4.37
N ARG A 117 -17.46 -0.54 3.90
CA ARG A 117 -18.77 -0.56 3.23
C ARG A 117 -18.72 -1.27 1.89
N HIS A 118 -17.65 -1.04 1.12
CA HIS A 118 -17.51 -1.58 -0.24
C HIS A 118 -16.80 -2.93 -0.33
N LEU A 119 -16.35 -3.52 0.79
CA LEU A 119 -15.83 -4.89 0.84
C LEU A 119 -16.71 -5.82 1.70
N PRO A 120 -17.94 -6.18 1.26
CA PRO A 120 -18.70 -7.23 1.91
C PRO A 120 -17.93 -8.54 1.99
N LYS A 121 -18.13 -9.30 3.08
CA LYS A 121 -17.50 -10.63 3.29
C LYS A 121 -17.73 -11.59 2.11
N VAL A 122 -18.91 -11.52 1.50
CA VAL A 122 -19.27 -12.36 0.36
C VAL A 122 -18.44 -12.00 -0.86
N TYR A 123 -18.37 -10.70 -1.19
CA TYR A 123 -17.59 -10.20 -2.32
C TYR A 123 -16.12 -10.57 -2.21
N SER A 124 -15.51 -10.37 -1.04
CA SER A 124 -14.11 -10.74 -0.82
C SER A 124 -13.82 -12.24 -1.04
N ARG A 125 -14.79 -13.13 -0.79
CA ARG A 125 -14.62 -14.58 -0.94
C ARG A 125 -14.79 -15.08 -2.37
N GLU A 126 -15.46 -14.30 -3.22
CA GLU A 126 -15.70 -14.66 -4.63
C GLU A 126 -14.51 -14.32 -5.53
N LEU A 127 -13.61 -13.44 -5.08
CA LEU A 127 -12.44 -13.05 -5.86
C LEU A 127 -11.45 -14.22 -6.04
N PRO A 128 -10.74 -14.32 -7.18
CA PRO A 128 -9.70 -15.31 -7.36
C PRO A 128 -8.50 -15.08 -6.43
N HIS A 129 -8.10 -16.11 -5.69
CA HIS A 129 -6.99 -16.04 -4.72
C HIS A 129 -5.73 -16.71 -5.24
N LEU A 130 -4.57 -16.23 -4.80
CA LEU A 130 -3.26 -16.79 -5.19
C LEU A 130 -2.89 -18.02 -4.35
N VAL A 131 -2.27 -19.02 -4.98
CA VAL A 131 -1.72 -20.24 -4.32
C VAL A 131 -0.22 -20.10 -4.07
N ASN A 132 0.51 -19.64 -5.08
CA ASN A 132 1.98 -19.69 -5.14
C ASN A 132 2.55 -18.29 -5.25
N SER A 133 2.32 -17.48 -4.23
CA SER A 133 2.89 -16.15 -4.06
C SER A 133 3.08 -15.89 -2.56
N PRO A 134 3.95 -14.97 -2.17
CA PRO A 134 3.98 -14.42 -0.82
C PRO A 134 2.64 -13.84 -0.37
N SER A 135 1.78 -13.47 -1.31
CA SER A 135 0.36 -13.14 -1.13
C SER A 135 -0.56 -14.36 -1.22
N ALA A 136 -0.06 -15.56 -0.93
CA ALA A 136 -0.84 -16.80 -0.93
C ALA A 136 -2.03 -16.66 0.02
N GLY A 137 -3.21 -17.04 -0.46
CA GLY A 137 -4.46 -16.90 0.28
C GLY A 137 -5.11 -15.52 0.21
N LEU A 138 -4.49 -14.53 -0.46
CA LEU A 138 -5.07 -13.22 -0.75
C LEU A 138 -5.63 -13.13 -2.18
N PRO A 139 -6.60 -12.22 -2.42
CA PRO A 139 -7.07 -11.93 -3.77
C PRO A 139 -5.93 -11.48 -4.67
N ARG A 140 -5.89 -12.00 -5.90
CA ARG A 140 -4.91 -11.62 -6.92
C ARG A 140 -4.87 -10.10 -7.18
N VAL A 141 -6.04 -9.47 -7.18
CA VAL A 141 -6.19 -8.02 -7.33
C VAL A 141 -5.59 -7.22 -6.18
N TYR A 142 -5.47 -7.82 -4.98
CA TYR A 142 -4.77 -7.19 -3.86
C TYR A 142 -3.25 -7.22 -4.07
N ASP A 143 -2.70 -8.32 -4.59
CA ASP A 143 -1.28 -8.40 -4.94
C ASP A 143 -0.92 -7.39 -6.03
N ILE A 144 -1.76 -7.25 -7.06
CA ILE A 144 -1.63 -6.20 -8.09
C ILE A 144 -1.53 -4.81 -7.46
N ALA A 145 -2.42 -4.50 -6.49
CA ALA A 145 -2.40 -3.23 -5.79
C ALA A 145 -1.11 -3.02 -4.97
N LEU A 146 -0.65 -4.05 -4.25
CA LEU A 146 0.59 -4.01 -3.47
C LEU A 146 1.82 -3.77 -4.37
N GLU A 147 1.91 -4.45 -5.50
CA GLU A 147 3.01 -4.31 -6.46
C GLU A 147 3.06 -2.91 -7.06
N MET A 148 1.90 -2.37 -7.46
CA MET A 148 1.79 -1.01 -7.96
C MET A 148 2.26 0.03 -6.93
N ILE A 149 1.80 -0.09 -5.69
CA ILE A 149 2.13 0.84 -4.60
C ILE A 149 3.61 0.73 -4.21
N SER A 150 4.15 -0.49 -4.16
CA SER A 150 5.54 -0.72 -3.79
C SER A 150 6.52 -0.12 -4.81
N HIS A 151 6.21 -0.22 -6.10
CA HIS A 151 7.05 0.30 -7.19
C HIS A 151 6.78 1.76 -7.55
N GLY A 152 5.69 2.35 -7.02
CA GLY A 152 5.35 3.76 -7.14
C GLY A 152 5.62 4.60 -5.88
N ASP A 153 6.18 4.01 -4.81
CA ASP A 153 6.32 4.63 -3.49
C ASP A 153 5.01 5.31 -3.01
N GLY A 154 3.92 4.55 -3.05
CA GLY A 154 2.59 5.05 -2.65
C GLY A 154 1.89 5.90 -3.70
N ARG A 155 2.54 6.29 -4.80
CA ARG A 155 1.93 7.09 -5.86
C ARG A 155 1.19 6.21 -6.87
N VAL A 156 -0.09 6.49 -7.06
CA VAL A 156 -0.96 5.85 -8.05
C VAL A 156 -1.70 6.94 -8.82
N ASP A 157 -1.69 6.84 -10.14
CA ASP A 157 -2.48 7.69 -11.04
C ASP A 157 -3.17 6.85 -12.11
N SER A 158 -4.17 7.45 -12.77
CA SER A 158 -5.03 6.75 -13.75
C SER A 158 -4.22 6.18 -14.92
N LYS A 159 -3.20 6.90 -15.40
CA LYS A 159 -2.39 6.48 -16.54
C LYS A 159 -1.52 5.28 -16.17
N ALA A 160 -0.81 5.36 -15.05
CA ALA A 160 0.02 4.27 -14.56
C ALA A 160 -0.81 3.01 -14.27
N LEU A 161 -1.97 3.16 -13.63
CA LEU A 161 -2.91 2.06 -13.37
C LEU A 161 -3.41 1.41 -14.66
N SER A 162 -3.87 2.21 -15.62
CA SER A 162 -4.36 1.72 -16.90
C SER A 162 -3.28 0.98 -17.69
N LEU A 163 -2.05 1.51 -17.74
CA LEU A 163 -0.93 0.86 -18.42
C LEU A 163 -0.55 -0.46 -17.75
N PHE A 164 -0.55 -0.50 -16.42
CA PHE A 164 -0.23 -1.71 -15.66
C PHE A 164 -1.27 -2.80 -15.88
N VAL A 165 -2.56 -2.48 -15.71
CA VAL A 165 -3.67 -3.44 -15.85
C VAL A 165 -3.80 -3.92 -17.29
N SER A 166 -3.68 -3.02 -18.27
CA SER A 166 -3.67 -3.40 -19.68
C SER A 166 -2.51 -4.37 -19.99
N ALA A 167 -1.30 -4.07 -19.52
CA ALA A 167 -0.15 -4.95 -19.71
C ALA A 167 -0.34 -6.32 -19.02
N TYR A 168 -0.87 -6.32 -17.80
CA TYR A 168 -1.20 -7.54 -17.06
C TYR A 168 -2.19 -8.42 -17.85
N GLN A 169 -3.26 -7.82 -18.38
CA GLN A 169 -4.31 -8.53 -19.11
C GLN A 169 -3.86 -9.11 -20.46
N THR A 170 -2.74 -8.66 -21.02
CA THR A 170 -2.14 -9.33 -22.20
C THR A 170 -1.67 -10.76 -21.93
N VAL A 171 -1.49 -11.13 -20.67
CA VAL A 171 -1.08 -12.47 -20.24
C VAL A 171 -2.24 -13.22 -19.58
N THR A 172 -3.03 -12.55 -18.75
CA THR A 172 -4.19 -13.17 -18.11
C THR A 172 -5.31 -12.17 -17.91
N VAL A 173 -6.47 -12.49 -18.46
CA VAL A 173 -7.69 -11.69 -18.37
C VAL A 173 -8.18 -11.63 -16.91
N LEU A 174 -8.53 -10.43 -16.46
CA LEU A 174 -9.18 -10.22 -15.17
C LEU A 174 -10.69 -10.33 -15.34
N LYS A 175 -11.35 -10.95 -14.36
CA LYS A 175 -12.81 -11.02 -14.32
C LYS A 175 -13.42 -9.63 -14.08
N LEU A 176 -14.69 -9.46 -14.45
CA LEU A 176 -15.47 -8.25 -14.13
C LEU A 176 -15.43 -7.91 -12.64
N GLY A 177 -15.66 -8.91 -11.77
CA GLY A 177 -15.54 -8.74 -10.32
C GLY A 177 -14.13 -8.37 -9.85
N GLU A 178 -13.09 -8.79 -10.55
CA GLU A 178 -11.72 -8.36 -10.24
C GLU A 178 -11.48 -6.90 -10.61
N LEU A 179 -11.93 -6.47 -11.79
CA LEU A 179 -11.82 -5.07 -12.21
C LEU A 179 -12.56 -4.12 -11.27
N TRP A 180 -13.78 -4.49 -10.86
CA TRP A 180 -14.55 -3.76 -9.85
C TRP A 180 -13.93 -3.79 -8.45
N ALA A 181 -13.06 -4.75 -8.15
CA ALA A 181 -12.34 -4.83 -6.88
C ALA A 181 -11.06 -3.97 -6.85
N ILE A 182 -10.49 -3.56 -7.98
CA ILE A 182 -9.28 -2.71 -8.02
C ILE A 182 -9.37 -1.46 -7.12
N PRO A 183 -10.47 -0.65 -7.14
CA PRO A 183 -10.59 0.55 -6.31
C PRO A 183 -10.45 0.26 -4.82
N ILE A 184 -11.06 -0.84 -4.36
CA ILE A 184 -11.05 -1.20 -2.95
C ILE A 184 -9.72 -1.83 -2.55
N MET A 185 -9.09 -2.60 -3.43
CA MET A 185 -7.78 -3.20 -3.18
C MET A 185 -6.68 -2.14 -3.09
N LEU A 186 -6.71 -1.12 -3.96
CA LEU A 186 -5.79 0.02 -3.87
C LEU A 186 -5.96 0.78 -2.55
N ARG A 187 -7.20 1.02 -2.09
CA ARG A 187 -7.44 1.64 -0.77
C ARG A 187 -6.82 0.84 0.36
N LEU A 188 -7.08 -0.47 0.40
CA LEU A 188 -6.54 -1.35 1.43
C LEU A 188 -5.00 -1.37 1.44
N ALA A 189 -4.39 -1.43 0.26
CA ALA A 189 -2.93 -1.45 0.14
C ALA A 189 -2.30 -0.10 0.50
N LEU A 190 -2.94 1.04 0.18
CA LEU A 190 -2.49 2.37 0.61
C LEU A 190 -2.59 2.53 2.12
N ILE A 191 -3.70 2.09 2.74
CA ILE A 191 -3.87 2.11 4.20
C ILE A 191 -2.79 1.23 4.88
N GLU A 192 -2.47 0.07 4.31
CA GLU A 192 -1.36 -0.77 4.79
C GLU A 192 0.00 -0.06 4.67
N ASN A 193 0.26 0.69 3.58
CA ASN A 193 1.48 1.48 3.43
C ASN A 193 1.57 2.57 4.50
N ILE A 194 0.49 3.33 4.68
CA ILE A 194 0.39 4.40 5.66
C ILE A 194 0.62 3.84 7.07
N ARG A 195 0.03 2.68 7.41
CA ARG A 195 0.28 2.00 8.69
C ARG A 195 1.76 1.72 8.89
N ARG A 196 2.47 1.20 7.88
CA ARG A 196 3.91 0.89 8.01
C ARG A 196 4.74 2.14 8.26
N ILE A 197 4.44 3.24 7.54
CA ILE A 197 5.08 4.54 7.79
C ILE A 197 4.73 5.03 9.21
N ALA A 198 3.47 4.98 9.60
CA ALA A 198 2.96 5.39 10.92
C ALA A 198 3.64 4.64 12.08
N VAL A 199 3.82 3.32 11.94
CA VAL A 199 4.52 2.50 12.94
C VAL A 199 5.97 2.94 13.08
N ARG A 200 6.67 3.20 11.97
CA ARG A 200 8.05 3.67 12.04
C ARG A 200 8.16 5.05 12.67
N ILE A 201 7.38 6.05 12.21
CA ILE A 201 7.43 7.39 12.80
C ILE A 201 7.07 7.37 14.29
N SER A 202 6.18 6.48 14.73
CA SER A 202 5.85 6.30 16.14
C SER A 202 7.00 5.70 16.96
N THR A 203 7.80 4.84 16.34
CA THR A 203 9.00 4.25 16.94
C THR A 203 10.09 5.30 17.07
N ASP A 204 10.33 6.07 16.02
CA ASP A 204 11.28 7.17 16.01
C ASP A 204 10.88 8.27 17.00
N ARG A 205 9.57 8.55 17.15
CA ARG A 205 9.04 9.44 18.17
C ARG A 205 9.38 8.94 19.58
N LYS A 206 9.21 7.65 19.87
CA LYS A 206 9.61 7.09 21.17
C LYS A 206 11.11 7.23 21.41
N HIS A 207 11.93 7.10 20.37
CA HIS A 207 13.37 7.32 20.46
C HIS A 207 13.72 8.80 20.73
N ARG A 208 13.07 9.75 20.03
CA ARG A 208 13.20 11.19 20.31
C ARG A 208 12.77 11.54 21.73
N ASN A 209 11.65 11.01 22.21
CA ASN A 209 11.20 11.26 23.59
C ASN A 209 12.21 10.77 24.65
N LYS A 210 12.90 9.66 24.40
CA LYS A 210 14.00 9.19 25.27
C LYS A 210 15.21 10.13 25.21
N ALA A 211 15.56 10.62 24.04
CA ALA A 211 16.63 11.61 23.87
C ALA A 211 16.29 12.93 24.58
N ASP A 212 15.05 13.42 24.44
CA ASP A 212 14.56 14.61 25.13
C ASP A 212 14.62 14.44 26.65
N PHE A 213 14.20 13.29 27.18
CA PHE A 213 14.29 12.98 28.60
C PHE A 213 15.72 13.12 29.14
N TRP A 214 16.70 12.47 28.49
CA TRP A 214 18.09 12.52 28.92
C TRP A 214 18.70 13.90 28.71
N ALA A 215 18.42 14.55 27.59
CA ALA A 215 18.90 15.89 27.32
C ALA A 215 18.39 16.89 28.36
N ASN A 216 17.11 16.83 28.74
CA ASN A 216 16.53 17.70 29.76
C ASN A 216 17.22 17.52 31.12
N ARG A 217 17.46 16.26 31.54
CA ARG A 217 18.19 15.97 32.79
C ARG A 217 19.62 16.50 32.74
N MET A 218 20.32 16.24 31.65
CA MET A 218 21.71 16.68 31.47
C MET A 218 21.83 18.21 31.44
N THR A 219 20.97 18.92 30.72
CA THR A 219 20.96 20.39 30.70
C THR A 219 20.66 20.96 32.09
N ALA A 220 19.65 20.44 32.79
CA ALA A 220 19.31 20.91 34.13
C ALA A 220 20.45 20.71 35.15
N ILE A 221 21.21 19.61 35.03
CA ILE A 221 22.36 19.34 35.92
C ILE A 221 23.58 20.14 35.50
N ALA A 222 23.83 20.31 34.19
CA ALA A 222 24.88 21.17 33.68
C ALA A 222 24.72 22.64 34.13
N GLU A 223 23.49 23.10 34.36
CA GLU A 223 23.22 24.45 34.89
C GLU A 223 23.41 24.55 36.41
N LYS A 224 23.02 23.52 37.17
CA LYS A 224 22.97 23.56 38.65
C LYS A 224 24.22 23.00 39.32
N ASP A 225 24.71 21.86 38.85
CA ASP A 225 25.87 21.16 39.37
C ASP A 225 26.58 20.35 38.27
N PRO A 226 27.46 21.00 37.49
CA PRO A 226 28.17 20.36 36.38
C PRO A 226 28.96 19.12 36.77
N LYS A 227 29.40 19.00 38.04
CA LYS A 227 30.21 17.86 38.51
C LYS A 227 29.37 16.59 38.61
N SER A 228 28.07 16.72 38.86
CA SER A 228 27.13 15.60 38.91
C SER A 228 26.73 15.07 37.53
N LEU A 229 27.12 15.73 36.43
CA LEU A 229 26.80 15.30 35.06
C LEU A 229 27.36 13.90 34.73
N PHE A 230 28.49 13.50 35.32
CA PHE A 230 29.04 12.16 35.13
C PHE A 230 28.09 11.06 35.63
N LEU A 231 27.37 11.31 36.74
CA LEU A 231 26.40 10.35 37.28
C LEU A 231 25.22 10.16 36.32
N GLU A 232 24.76 11.24 35.69
CA GLU A 232 23.70 11.20 34.68
C GLU A 232 24.12 10.46 33.41
N ILE A 233 25.35 10.67 32.93
CA ILE A 233 25.89 9.91 31.80
C ILE A 233 25.95 8.43 32.16
N ALA A 234 26.37 8.09 33.38
CA ALA A 234 26.42 6.70 33.84
C ALA A 234 25.01 6.08 33.99
N ASP A 235 24.02 6.82 34.48
CA ASP A 235 22.62 6.40 34.53
C ASP A 235 22.07 6.16 33.11
N MET A 236 22.34 7.08 32.19
CA MET A 236 21.96 6.92 30.78
C MET A 236 22.63 5.67 30.18
N ALA A 237 23.93 5.50 30.35
CA ALA A 237 24.66 4.33 29.86
C ALA A 237 24.06 3.02 30.38
N ARG A 238 23.68 2.98 31.66
CA ARG A 238 23.00 1.81 32.29
C ARG A 238 21.61 1.54 31.73
N SER A 239 20.91 2.56 31.24
CA SER A 239 19.59 2.41 30.62
C SER A 239 19.61 1.80 29.22
N ASP A 240 20.81 1.61 28.64
CA ASP A 240 21.06 1.09 27.30
C ASP A 240 20.18 1.78 26.22
N PRO A 241 20.36 3.09 26.00
CA PRO A 241 19.55 3.83 25.05
C PRO A 241 19.80 3.32 23.63
N PRO A 242 18.76 3.31 22.78
CA PRO A 242 18.89 2.85 21.41
C PRO A 242 19.77 3.81 20.62
N MET A 243 20.95 3.35 20.20
CA MET A 243 21.91 4.12 19.39
C MET A 243 21.50 4.17 17.91
N VAL A 244 20.30 4.69 17.67
CA VAL A 244 19.66 4.80 16.34
C VAL A 244 19.55 6.27 15.93
N GLY A 245 19.35 6.51 14.63
CA GLY A 245 19.29 7.85 14.02
C GLY A 245 18.41 8.84 14.79
N ALA A 246 17.15 8.47 15.05
CA ALA A 246 16.20 9.33 15.76
C ALA A 246 16.64 9.74 17.18
N PHE A 247 17.27 8.83 17.93
CA PHE A 247 17.78 9.14 19.27
C PHE A 247 19.04 10.03 19.18
N VAL A 248 20.02 9.60 18.39
CA VAL A 248 21.31 10.29 18.25
C VAL A 248 21.14 11.70 17.69
N ALA A 249 20.30 11.86 16.66
CA ALA A 249 20.05 13.17 16.08
C ALA A 249 19.40 14.13 17.07
N GLU A 250 18.42 13.67 17.85
CA GLU A 250 17.73 14.51 18.82
C GLU A 250 18.64 14.87 20.00
N ILE A 251 19.34 13.90 20.59
CA ILE A 251 20.21 14.16 21.75
C ILE A 251 21.41 15.05 21.35
N THR A 252 22.01 14.83 20.18
CA THR A 252 23.08 15.71 19.67
C THR A 252 22.55 17.12 19.47
N ARG A 253 21.41 17.28 18.80
CA ARG A 253 20.79 18.59 18.56
C ARG A 253 20.47 19.34 19.86
N ARG A 254 20.00 18.63 20.90
CA ARG A 254 19.66 19.23 22.20
C ARG A 254 20.90 19.66 22.99
N LEU A 255 21.98 18.87 22.97
CA LEU A 255 23.15 19.12 23.81
C LEU A 255 24.21 20.01 23.14
N GLN A 256 24.27 20.00 21.80
CA GLN A 256 25.28 20.73 21.05
C GLN A 256 25.10 22.26 21.21
N GLY A 257 26.18 22.94 21.59
CA GLY A 257 26.24 24.41 21.64
C GLY A 257 25.60 25.05 22.87
N GLN A 258 25.09 24.28 23.85
CA GLN A 258 24.48 24.83 25.06
C GLN A 258 25.48 25.17 26.17
N SER A 259 26.43 24.28 26.48
CA SER A 259 27.45 24.49 27.53
C SER A 259 28.69 23.64 27.26
N PRO A 260 29.91 24.10 27.61
CA PRO A 260 31.12 23.28 27.50
C PRO A 260 31.04 21.96 28.28
N SER A 261 30.30 21.94 29.39
CA SER A 261 30.11 20.73 30.21
C SER A 261 29.33 19.63 29.46
N LEU A 262 28.46 20.00 28.53
CA LEU A 262 27.67 19.07 27.72
C LEU A 262 28.47 18.44 26.55
N ALA A 263 29.75 18.78 26.41
CA ALA A 263 30.66 18.05 25.52
C ALA A 263 30.86 16.60 26.00
N LEU A 264 30.89 16.35 27.31
CA LEU A 264 31.16 15.02 27.87
C LEU A 264 30.12 13.96 27.48
N PRO A 265 28.79 14.20 27.61
CA PRO A 265 27.79 13.26 27.10
C PRO A 265 27.93 12.99 25.60
N LEU A 266 28.24 14.02 24.79
CA LEU A 266 28.43 13.86 23.35
C LEU A 266 29.65 13.00 23.02
N THR A 267 30.76 13.18 23.75
CA THR A 267 31.94 12.33 23.62
C THR A 267 31.63 10.88 23.99
N TRP A 268 30.83 10.64 25.04
CA TRP A 268 30.41 9.29 25.41
C TRP A 268 29.58 8.62 24.31
N ILE A 269 28.63 9.36 23.70
CA ILE A 269 27.82 8.85 22.58
C ILE A 269 28.72 8.53 21.38
N GLU A 270 29.66 9.41 21.03
CA GLU A 270 30.60 9.19 19.92
C GLU A 270 31.47 7.93 20.15
N GLN A 271 31.99 7.75 21.37
CA GLN A 271 32.74 6.55 21.75
C GLN A 271 31.89 5.29 21.59
N ARG A 272 30.65 5.31 22.09
CA ARG A 272 29.74 4.18 22.00
C ARG A 272 29.38 3.82 20.56
N LEU A 273 29.22 4.83 19.69
CA LEU A 273 28.97 4.60 18.25
C LEU A 273 30.19 4.06 17.53
N THR A 274 31.39 4.51 17.91
CA THR A 274 32.66 4.04 17.34
C THR A 274 32.87 2.55 17.56
N GLU A 275 32.40 1.99 18.69
CA GLU A 275 32.42 0.54 18.95
C GLU A 275 31.69 -0.29 17.87
N TYR A 276 30.71 0.31 17.19
CA TYR A 276 29.93 -0.31 16.11
C TYR A 276 30.29 0.23 14.72
N GLY A 277 31.40 0.99 14.59
CA GLY A 277 31.83 1.59 13.33
C GLY A 277 30.90 2.68 12.80
N GLN A 278 30.12 3.33 13.68
CA GLN A 278 29.20 4.42 13.35
C GLN A 278 29.74 5.76 13.87
N THR A 279 29.24 6.86 13.31
CA THR A 279 29.55 8.23 13.78
C THR A 279 28.26 9.02 13.98
N ILE A 280 28.26 10.02 14.87
CA ILE A 280 27.11 10.92 15.04
C ILE A 280 26.72 11.54 13.70
N LYS A 281 27.70 12.04 12.93
CA LYS A 281 27.45 12.69 11.63
C LYS A 281 26.74 11.76 10.64
N SER A 282 27.16 10.50 10.55
CA SER A 282 26.54 9.51 9.66
C SER A 282 25.09 9.23 10.08
N LEU A 283 24.84 9.00 11.37
CA LEU A 283 23.49 8.73 11.87
C LEU A 283 22.53 9.92 11.73
N VAL A 284 23.01 11.16 11.96
CA VAL A 284 22.22 12.38 11.75
C VAL A 284 21.86 12.54 10.26
N HIS A 285 22.80 12.27 9.36
CA HIS A 285 22.54 12.33 7.93
C HIS A 285 21.52 11.28 7.49
N LEU A 286 21.66 10.03 7.96
CA LEU A 286 20.71 8.95 7.70
C LEU A 286 19.31 9.28 8.23
N GLU A 287 19.20 9.82 9.45
CA GLU A 287 17.92 10.24 10.02
C GLU A 287 17.25 11.32 9.15
N THR A 288 18.02 12.29 8.65
CA THR A 288 17.48 13.37 7.82
C THR A 288 16.97 12.83 6.47
N GLN A 289 17.73 11.94 5.84
CA GLN A 289 17.30 11.25 4.61
C GLN A 289 16.05 10.41 4.85
N GLN A 290 15.98 9.71 5.99
CA GLN A 290 14.84 8.87 6.34
C GLN A 290 13.58 9.72 6.57
N GLN A 291 13.67 10.83 7.31
CA GLN A 291 12.54 11.73 7.52
C GLN A 291 12.01 12.33 6.21
N ALA A 292 12.91 12.74 5.30
CA ALA A 292 12.52 13.23 3.98
C ALA A 292 11.83 12.15 3.16
N ALA A 293 12.36 10.93 3.15
CA ALA A 293 11.75 9.81 2.44
C ALA A 293 10.36 9.44 3.02
N ASP A 294 10.20 9.54 4.34
CA ASP A 294 8.93 9.26 5.03
C ASP A 294 7.87 10.27 4.69
N GLN A 295 8.24 11.55 4.68
CA GLN A 295 7.36 12.64 4.29
C GLN A 295 6.85 12.44 2.85
N VAL A 296 7.75 12.16 1.90
CA VAL A 296 7.39 11.97 0.48
C VAL A 296 6.42 10.82 0.29
N SER A 297 6.68 9.67 0.90
CA SER A 297 5.83 8.48 0.74
C SER A 297 4.49 8.61 1.46
N MET A 298 4.46 9.28 2.62
CA MET A 298 3.21 9.62 3.29
C MET A 298 2.38 10.55 2.40
N SER A 299 3.00 11.60 1.85
CA SER A 299 2.35 12.53 0.92
C SER A 299 1.83 11.82 -0.33
N ASN A 300 2.62 10.94 -0.95
CA ASN A 300 2.21 10.15 -2.11
C ASN A 300 1.02 9.26 -1.78
N SER A 301 1.04 8.58 -0.63
CA SER A 301 -0.03 7.67 -0.23
C SER A 301 -1.34 8.42 0.02
N ILE A 302 -1.28 9.59 0.67
CA ILE A 302 -2.44 10.47 0.87
C ILE A 302 -2.97 11.03 -0.46
N GLY A 303 -2.08 11.50 -1.33
CA GLY A 303 -2.46 11.97 -2.67
C GLY A 303 -3.16 10.89 -3.49
N SER A 304 -2.66 9.65 -3.42
CA SER A 304 -3.30 8.50 -4.06
C SER A 304 -4.67 8.20 -3.46
N LEU A 305 -4.86 8.29 -2.14
CA LEU A 305 -6.18 8.11 -1.53
C LEU A 305 -7.19 9.14 -2.05
N HIS A 306 -6.79 10.40 -2.21
CA HIS A 306 -7.64 11.42 -2.85
C HIS A 306 -7.97 11.06 -4.29
N PHE A 307 -6.98 10.65 -5.08
CA PHE A 307 -7.17 10.19 -6.45
C PHE A 307 -8.18 9.05 -6.55
N LEU A 308 -8.16 8.07 -5.63
CA LEU A 308 -9.13 6.97 -5.65
C LEU A 308 -10.58 7.44 -5.39
N GLY A 309 -10.77 8.58 -4.72
CA GLY A 309 -12.07 9.20 -4.49
C GLY A 309 -12.61 9.99 -5.68
N THR A 310 -11.74 10.51 -6.55
CA THR A 310 -12.13 11.36 -7.68
C THR A 310 -12.13 10.64 -9.03
N MET A 311 -11.46 9.48 -9.13
CA MET A 311 -11.40 8.70 -10.35
C MET A 311 -12.77 8.15 -10.77
N ASP A 312 -13.11 8.27 -12.05
CA ASP A 312 -14.28 7.60 -12.63
C ASP A 312 -13.98 6.11 -12.85
N TRP A 313 -14.36 5.31 -11.85
CA TRP A 313 -14.20 3.86 -11.89
C TRP A 313 -15.10 3.18 -12.93
N ARG A 314 -16.19 3.83 -13.35
CA ARG A 314 -17.10 3.29 -14.37
C ARG A 314 -16.42 3.27 -15.72
N GLU A 315 -15.83 4.41 -16.11
CA GLU A 315 -15.05 4.54 -17.34
C GLU A 315 -13.85 3.58 -17.34
N PHE A 316 -13.14 3.48 -16.21
CA PHE A 316 -12.00 2.58 -16.08
C PHE A 316 -12.40 1.11 -16.29
N VAL A 317 -13.47 0.64 -15.65
CA VAL A 317 -13.91 -0.76 -15.78
C VAL A 317 -14.35 -1.05 -17.21
N GLU A 318 -15.12 -0.16 -17.87
CA GLU A 318 -15.50 -0.36 -19.27
C GLU A 318 -14.29 -0.40 -20.20
N THR A 319 -13.32 0.50 -19.99
CA THR A 319 -12.10 0.54 -20.81
C THR A 319 -11.24 -0.71 -20.63
N MET A 320 -11.20 -1.29 -19.43
CA MET A 320 -10.36 -2.46 -19.13
C MET A 320 -11.09 -3.80 -19.32
N SER A 321 -12.41 -3.81 -19.46
CA SER A 321 -13.20 -5.03 -19.51
C SER A 321 -13.18 -5.66 -20.90
N GLU A 322 -12.60 -6.85 -21.01
CA GLU A 322 -12.71 -7.65 -22.24
C GLU A 322 -14.18 -7.95 -22.58
N VAL A 323 -15.01 -8.23 -21.57
CA VAL A 323 -16.46 -8.43 -21.76
C VAL A 323 -17.13 -7.21 -22.38
N ASP A 324 -16.82 -5.99 -21.90
CA ASP A 324 -17.39 -4.77 -22.48
C ASP A 324 -16.97 -4.59 -23.93
N HIS A 325 -15.69 -4.82 -24.25
CA HIS A 325 -15.18 -4.76 -25.63
C HIS A 325 -15.89 -5.75 -26.55
N ILE A 326 -16.18 -6.97 -26.07
CA ILE A 326 -16.92 -7.98 -26.83
C ILE A 326 -18.36 -7.55 -27.05
N LEU A 327 -19.05 -7.08 -26.01
CA LEU A 327 -20.45 -6.68 -26.11
C LEU A 327 -20.66 -5.46 -27.02
N ARG A 328 -19.64 -4.60 -27.17
CA ARG A 328 -19.64 -3.50 -28.16
C ARG A 328 -19.63 -3.97 -29.61
N GLU A 329 -19.33 -5.23 -29.87
CA GLU A 329 -19.46 -5.83 -31.21
C GLU A 329 -20.92 -6.18 -31.59
N ASP A 330 -21.90 -5.71 -30.80
CA ASP A 330 -23.34 -5.82 -31.06
C ASP A 330 -23.67 -5.40 -32.50
N PRO A 331 -24.25 -6.27 -33.33
CA PRO A 331 -24.48 -5.99 -34.76
C PRO A 331 -25.31 -4.73 -35.02
N ARG A 332 -26.21 -4.38 -34.08
CA ARG A 332 -27.07 -3.21 -34.18
C ARG A 332 -26.48 -1.95 -33.55
N ASP A 333 -25.30 -2.05 -32.94
CA ASP A 333 -24.63 -0.93 -32.26
C ASP A 333 -25.57 -0.24 -31.25
N ILE A 334 -26.45 -1.01 -30.60
CA ILE A 334 -27.37 -0.50 -29.57
C ILE A 334 -26.63 -0.52 -28.23
N TYR A 335 -25.89 -1.60 -27.95
CA TYR A 335 -25.13 -1.73 -26.69
C TYR A 335 -24.23 -0.51 -26.42
N THR A 336 -23.50 -0.03 -27.42
CA THR A 336 -22.62 1.16 -27.33
C THR A 336 -23.37 2.45 -26.99
N LYS A 337 -24.61 2.60 -27.45
CA LYS A 337 -25.48 3.76 -27.26
C LYS A 337 -26.25 3.74 -25.93
N MET A 338 -26.25 2.62 -25.23
CA MET A 338 -26.89 2.50 -23.92
C MET A 338 -26.16 3.30 -22.85
N ASP A 339 -26.91 3.72 -21.84
CA ASP A 339 -26.33 4.29 -20.63
C ASP A 339 -25.52 3.24 -19.85
N PHE A 340 -24.63 3.72 -19.00
CA PHE A 340 -23.75 2.87 -18.20
C PHE A 340 -24.50 1.81 -17.39
N SER A 341 -25.61 2.17 -16.75
CA SER A 341 -26.34 1.25 -15.86
C SER A 341 -26.96 0.09 -16.62
N THR A 342 -27.43 0.36 -17.84
CA THR A 342 -27.96 -0.67 -18.74
C THR A 342 -26.82 -1.58 -19.22
N ARG A 343 -25.68 -1.03 -19.67
CA ARG A 343 -24.51 -1.85 -20.03
C ARG A 343 -23.99 -2.69 -18.87
N ASP A 344 -23.99 -2.13 -17.67
CA ASP A 344 -23.55 -2.84 -16.46
C ASP A 344 -24.44 -4.02 -16.09
N ARG A 345 -25.75 -3.88 -16.31
CA ARG A 345 -26.69 -5.00 -16.16
C ARG A 345 -26.34 -6.16 -17.09
N TYR A 346 -25.94 -5.90 -18.33
CA TYR A 346 -25.55 -6.95 -19.28
C TYR A 346 -24.27 -7.65 -18.80
N ARG A 347 -23.28 -6.88 -18.33
CA ARG A 347 -22.05 -7.43 -17.74
C ARG A 347 -22.33 -8.31 -16.53
N HIS A 348 -23.27 -7.93 -15.66
CA HIS A 348 -23.72 -8.78 -14.55
C HIS A 348 -24.43 -10.06 -15.00
N VAL A 349 -25.21 -10.02 -16.09
CA VAL A 349 -25.81 -11.23 -16.67
C VAL A 349 -24.73 -12.17 -17.18
N VAL A 350 -23.73 -11.65 -17.91
CA VAL A 350 -22.56 -12.42 -18.38
C VAL A 350 -21.82 -13.08 -17.21
N GLU A 351 -21.53 -12.32 -16.15
CA GLU A 351 -20.89 -12.84 -14.93
C GLU A 351 -21.71 -13.97 -14.30
N ASN A 352 -23.03 -13.79 -14.17
CA ASN A 352 -23.93 -14.78 -13.58
C ASN A 352 -24.02 -16.08 -14.40
N ILE A 353 -24.01 -15.98 -15.72
CA ILE A 353 -24.00 -17.15 -16.62
C ILE A 353 -22.64 -17.86 -16.53
N SER A 354 -21.53 -17.12 -16.54
CA SER A 354 -20.19 -17.70 -16.40
C SER A 354 -20.06 -18.47 -15.07
N LYS A 355 -20.51 -17.89 -13.94
CA LYS A 355 -20.51 -18.55 -12.62
C LYS A 355 -21.27 -19.88 -12.58
N LYS A 356 -22.25 -20.08 -13.47
CA LYS A 356 -23.10 -21.29 -13.55
C LYS A 356 -22.74 -22.22 -14.71
N SER A 357 -21.68 -21.93 -15.45
CA SER A 357 -21.24 -22.70 -16.61
C SER A 357 -19.75 -23.05 -16.52
N GLN A 358 -19.24 -23.79 -17.50
CA GLN A 358 -17.80 -24.05 -17.66
C GLN A 358 -17.12 -22.96 -18.52
N LEU A 359 -17.86 -21.97 -18.99
CA LEU A 359 -17.37 -20.90 -19.86
C LEU A 359 -16.87 -19.71 -19.03
N SER A 360 -15.78 -19.12 -19.48
CA SER A 360 -15.32 -17.81 -19.00
C SER A 360 -16.29 -16.68 -19.37
N GLU A 361 -16.17 -15.55 -18.69
CA GLU A 361 -17.00 -14.37 -18.96
C GLU A 361 -16.85 -13.90 -20.43
N SER A 362 -15.62 -13.92 -20.95
CA SER A 362 -15.33 -13.56 -22.35
C SER A 362 -15.97 -14.54 -23.34
N GLU A 363 -15.98 -15.85 -23.05
CA GLU A 363 -16.63 -16.87 -23.89
C GLU A 363 -18.16 -16.74 -23.89
N VAL A 364 -18.76 -16.43 -22.72
CA VAL A 364 -20.20 -16.16 -22.62
C VAL A 364 -20.58 -14.94 -23.46
N ALA A 365 -19.86 -13.83 -23.31
CA ALA A 365 -20.09 -12.62 -24.10
C ALA A 365 -19.95 -12.88 -25.60
N ARG A 366 -18.92 -13.64 -26.00
CA ARG A 366 -18.68 -13.99 -27.40
C ARG A 366 -19.82 -14.85 -27.96
N THR A 367 -20.33 -15.79 -27.18
CA THR A 367 -21.46 -16.64 -27.57
C THR A 367 -22.71 -15.80 -27.80
N ALA A 368 -23.02 -14.85 -26.91
CA ALA A 368 -24.15 -13.94 -27.07
C ALA A 368 -24.04 -13.11 -28.36
N ILE A 369 -22.86 -12.54 -28.65
CA ILE A 369 -22.61 -11.79 -29.89
C ILE A 369 -22.75 -12.68 -31.14
N ASN A 370 -22.26 -13.92 -31.10
CA ASN A 370 -22.38 -14.83 -32.22
C ASN A 370 -23.84 -15.19 -32.52
N LEU A 371 -24.68 -15.37 -31.49
CA LEU A 371 -26.12 -15.59 -31.66
C LEU A 371 -26.80 -14.37 -32.30
N ALA A 372 -26.52 -13.16 -31.80
CA ALA A 372 -27.03 -11.91 -32.37
C ALA A 372 -26.63 -11.74 -33.85
N ARG A 373 -25.37 -12.06 -34.21
CA ARG A 373 -24.87 -12.04 -35.59
C ARG A 373 -25.61 -13.04 -36.49
N GLN A 374 -25.87 -14.26 -36.01
CA GLN A 374 -26.60 -15.27 -36.77
C GLN A 374 -28.04 -14.83 -37.08
N CYS A 375 -28.70 -14.16 -36.13
CA CYS A 375 -30.03 -13.59 -36.35
C CYS A 375 -29.98 -12.41 -37.33
N SER A 376 -29.00 -11.52 -37.19
CA SER A 376 -28.77 -10.39 -38.11
C SER A 376 -28.51 -10.84 -39.56
N ALA A 377 -27.92 -12.01 -39.76
CA ALA A 377 -27.65 -12.56 -41.10
C ALA A 377 -28.88 -13.23 -41.73
N LYS A 378 -29.90 -13.59 -40.94
CA LYS A 378 -31.09 -14.33 -41.40
C LYS A 378 -32.29 -13.42 -41.69
N ASN A 379 -32.40 -12.28 -41.00
CA ASN A 379 -33.57 -11.39 -41.08
C ASN A 379 -33.19 -9.98 -41.56
N ASP A 380 -34.12 -9.28 -42.22
CA ASP A 380 -33.96 -7.88 -42.62
C ASP A 380 -33.64 -6.98 -41.40
N SER A 381 -32.95 -5.87 -41.64
CA SER A 381 -32.17 -5.06 -40.68
C SER A 381 -32.90 -4.49 -39.44
N TYR A 382 -34.17 -4.80 -39.24
CA TYR A 382 -35.00 -4.28 -38.15
C TYR A 382 -35.38 -5.30 -37.07
N ASP A 383 -34.99 -6.57 -37.20
CA ASP A 383 -35.33 -7.57 -36.18
C ASP A 383 -34.61 -7.30 -34.84
N CYS A 384 -35.39 -7.24 -33.74
CA CYS A 384 -34.88 -7.09 -32.39
C CYS A 384 -33.99 -8.27 -31.97
N THR A 385 -34.16 -9.45 -32.59
CA THR A 385 -33.34 -10.65 -32.34
C THR A 385 -31.87 -10.50 -32.74
N ALA A 386 -31.54 -9.47 -33.54
CA ALA A 386 -30.18 -9.15 -33.96
C ALA A 386 -29.40 -8.30 -32.94
N HIS A 387 -30.01 -7.92 -31.82
CA HIS A 387 -29.36 -7.24 -30.70
C HIS A 387 -28.94 -8.23 -29.61
N VAL A 388 -27.74 -8.06 -29.04
CA VAL A 388 -27.19 -8.94 -27.99
C VAL A 388 -28.04 -9.06 -26.72
N GLY A 389 -28.97 -8.14 -26.48
CA GLY A 389 -29.86 -8.14 -25.31
C GLY A 389 -31.18 -8.88 -25.47
N TYR A 390 -31.47 -9.42 -26.65
CA TYR A 390 -32.64 -10.27 -26.91
C TYR A 390 -32.34 -11.71 -26.49
#